data_AF-A0A7J5WNM4-F1
#
_entry.id   AF-A0A7J5WNM4-F1
#
_cell.length_a   1.000
_cell.length_b   1.000
_cell.length_c   1.000
_cell.angle_alpha   90.00
_cell.angle_beta   90.00
_cell.angle_gamma   90.00
#
_symmetry.space_group_name_H-M   'P 1'
#
loop_
_entity.id
_entity.type
_entity.pdbx_description
1 polymer ?
#
loop_
_entity_poly.entity_id
_entity_poly.type
_entity_poly.pdbx_seq_one_letter_code
_entity_poly.pdbx_strand_id
1 'polypeptide(L)'
;YISHISHITSFALANTVLEKEREEDAIFELASGGFESTVRLAKSNAAMWVPIFMQNRENVLDVLNEHIAQLRKFKACLEKENYTYLQELIEKANGIRRILK
;
A
#
# COMPACT_ATOMS: atom_id res chain seq x y z
N TYR A 1 -3.31 -15.04 1.62
CA TYR A 1 -3.83 -13.67 1.45
C TYR A 1 -2.77 -12.63 1.80
N ILE A 2 -2.10 -12.71 2.96
CA ILE A 2 -1.08 -11.73 3.42
C ILE A 2 0.02 -11.48 2.39
N SER A 3 0.62 -12.54 1.82
CA SER A 3 1.66 -12.38 0.79
C SER A 3 1.14 -11.64 -0.45
N HIS A 4 -0.04 -12.03 -0.97
CA HIS A 4 -0.64 -11.41 -2.15
C HIS A 4 -0.94 -9.92 -1.96
N ILE A 5 -1.52 -9.53 -0.81
CA ILE A 5 -1.82 -8.11 -0.55
C ILE A 5 -0.54 -7.29 -0.41
N SER A 6 0.50 -7.83 0.23
CA SER A 6 1.78 -7.12 0.34
C SER A 6 2.41 -6.84 -1.04
N HIS A 7 2.35 -7.79 -1.97
CA HIS A 7 2.85 -7.58 -3.33
C HIS A 7 2.02 -6.57 -4.11
N ILE A 8 0.69 -6.70 -4.12
CA ILE A 8 -0.16 -5.79 -4.90
C ILE A 8 -0.10 -4.36 -4.37
N THR A 9 -0.04 -4.17 -3.04
CA THR A 9 0.15 -2.86 -2.41
C THR A 9 1.52 -2.27 -2.76
N SER A 10 2.57 -3.09 -2.81
CA SER A 10 3.91 -2.63 -3.19
C SER A 10 3.95 -2.16 -4.65
N PHE A 11 3.37 -2.92 -5.58
CA PHE A 11 3.23 -2.50 -6.99
C PHE A 11 2.40 -1.20 -7.12
N ALA A 12 1.27 -1.11 -6.42
CA ALA A 12 0.40 0.07 -6.46
C ALA A 12 1.10 1.32 -5.91
N LEU A 13 1.86 1.18 -4.82
CA LEU A 13 2.61 2.28 -4.23
C LEU A 13 3.75 2.74 -5.16
N ALA A 14 4.48 1.82 -5.78
CA ALA A 14 5.51 2.16 -6.76
C ALA A 14 4.92 2.91 -7.97
N ASN A 15 3.79 2.45 -8.50
CA ASN A 15 3.10 3.13 -9.60
C ASN A 15 2.59 4.51 -9.21
N THR A 16 2.09 4.68 -7.97
CA THR A 16 1.66 6.00 -7.46
C THR A 16 2.80 7.02 -7.49
N VAL A 17 4.00 6.60 -7.05
CA VAL A 17 5.17 7.50 -7.06
C VAL A 17 5.61 7.80 -8.49
N LEU A 18 5.72 6.78 -9.35
CA LEU A 18 6.09 7.00 -10.75
C LEU A 18 5.13 7.96 -11.48
N GLU A 19 3.84 7.89 -11.14
CA GLU A 19 2.83 8.81 -11.69
C GLU A 19 3.02 10.23 -11.17
N LYS A 20 3.27 10.40 -9.87
CA LYS A 20 3.44 11.72 -9.23
C LYS A 20 4.73 12.43 -9.64
N GLU A 21 5.84 11.71 -9.68
CA GLU A 21 7.13 12.28 -10.13
C GLU A 21 7.06 12.71 -11.60
N ARG A 22 6.26 12.01 -12.43
CA ARG A 22 6.04 12.40 -13.83
C ARG A 22 5.25 13.71 -13.95
N GLU A 23 4.36 14.02 -13.01
CA GLU A 23 3.62 15.29 -12.99
C GLU A 23 4.51 16.46 -12.53
N GLU A 24 5.51 16.21 -11.68
CA GLU A 24 6.29 17.24 -11.00
C GLU A 24 7.65 17.56 -11.68
N ASP A 25 8.02 16.85 -12.77
CA ASP A 25 9.36 16.88 -13.42
C ASP A 25 10.53 16.70 -12.42
N ALA A 26 10.22 16.25 -11.20
CA ALA A 26 11.15 15.97 -10.14
C ALA A 26 11.75 14.60 -10.42
N ILE A 27 12.95 14.58 -10.98
CA ILE A 27 13.67 13.34 -11.23
C ILE A 27 14.34 12.91 -9.92
N PHE A 28 13.70 11.99 -9.19
CA PHE A 28 14.34 11.01 -8.30
C PHE A 28 15.20 11.53 -7.12
N GLU A 29 14.93 12.72 -6.55
CA GLU A 29 15.58 13.11 -5.29
C GLU A 29 14.88 12.54 -4.03
N LEU A 30 13.65 12.04 -4.16
CA LEU A 30 12.82 11.60 -3.02
C LEU A 30 12.90 10.11 -2.69
N ALA A 31 13.63 9.31 -3.47
CA ALA A 31 13.91 7.90 -3.18
C ALA A 31 14.98 7.74 -2.07
N SER A 32 14.83 8.52 -0.99
CA SER A 32 15.48 8.26 0.29
C SER A 32 15.15 6.83 0.77
N GLY A 33 16.11 6.14 1.39
CA GLY A 33 16.09 4.68 1.61
C GLY A 33 14.86 4.09 2.34
N GLY A 34 14.02 4.93 2.99
CA GLY A 34 12.75 4.52 3.56
C GLY A 34 11.73 4.05 2.51
N PHE A 35 11.64 4.76 1.38
CA PHE A 35 10.73 4.38 0.30
C PHE A 35 11.14 3.05 -0.35
N GLU A 36 12.43 2.87 -0.66
CA GLU A 36 12.95 1.63 -1.23
C GLU A 36 12.58 0.41 -0.38
N SER A 37 12.71 0.52 0.94
CA SER A 37 12.35 -0.57 1.86
C SER A 37 10.84 -0.90 1.83
N THR A 38 9.99 0.10 1.58
CA THR A 38 8.53 -0.02 1.54
C THR A 38 8.05 -0.63 0.21
N VAL A 39 8.68 -0.25 -0.92
CA VAL A 39 8.36 -0.81 -2.24
C VAL A 39 9.24 -1.99 -2.65
N ARG A 40 9.98 -2.60 -1.71
CA ARG A 40 10.93 -3.69 -2.02
C ARG A 40 10.31 -4.82 -2.85
N LEU A 41 9.05 -5.16 -2.61
CA LEU A 41 8.35 -6.24 -3.30
C LEU A 41 7.95 -5.87 -4.74
N ALA A 42 7.88 -4.58 -5.09
CA ALA A 42 7.56 -4.13 -6.45
C ALA A 42 8.64 -4.52 -7.48
N LYS A 43 9.84 -4.92 -7.03
CA LYS A 43 10.90 -5.46 -7.88
C LYS A 43 10.65 -6.92 -8.31
N SER A 44 9.56 -7.56 -7.85
CA SER A 44 9.26 -8.96 -8.18
C SER A 44 8.73 -9.13 -9.62
N ASN A 45 8.97 -10.31 -10.19
CA ASN A 45 8.70 -10.56 -11.61
C ASN A 45 7.19 -10.61 -11.92
N ALA A 46 6.72 -9.76 -12.85
CA ALA A 46 5.33 -9.72 -13.28
C ALA A 46 4.81 -11.05 -13.85
N ALA A 47 5.63 -11.77 -14.64
CA ALA A 47 5.26 -13.06 -15.22
C ALA A 47 5.00 -14.14 -14.15
N MET A 48 5.55 -13.98 -12.95
CA MET A 48 5.27 -14.84 -11.80
C MET A 48 3.99 -14.41 -11.08
N TRP A 49 3.82 -13.12 -10.82
CA TRP A 49 2.75 -12.63 -9.95
C TRP A 49 1.39 -12.53 -10.62
N VAL A 50 1.33 -12.26 -11.93
CA VAL A 50 0.06 -12.20 -12.67
C VAL A 50 -0.70 -13.54 -12.59
N PRO A 51 -0.10 -14.70 -12.93
CA PRO A 51 -0.77 -16.00 -12.77
C PRO A 51 -1.20 -16.29 -11.33
N ILE A 52 -0.38 -15.93 -10.34
CA ILE A 52 -0.70 -16.12 -8.91
C ILE A 52 -1.96 -15.32 -8.52
N PHE A 53 -2.05 -14.06 -8.93
CA PHE A 53 -3.24 -13.24 -8.69
C PHE A 53 -4.46 -13.78 -9.42
N MET A 54 -4.31 -14.27 -10.64
CA MET A 54 -5.41 -14.87 -11.40
C MET A 54 -5.93 -16.15 -10.73
N GLN A 55 -5.04 -17.02 -10.28
CA GLN A 55 -5.41 -18.28 -9.63
C GLN A 55 -6.14 -18.05 -8.30
N ASN A 56 -5.81 -16.98 -7.58
CA ASN A 56 -6.38 -16.66 -6.27
C ASN A 56 -7.27 -15.40 -6.30
N ARG A 57 -7.87 -15.10 -7.46
CA ARG A 57 -8.55 -13.83 -7.75
C ARG A 57 -9.55 -13.40 -6.69
N GLU A 58 -10.48 -14.28 -6.30
CA GLU A 58 -11.56 -13.93 -5.36
C GLU A 58 -11.02 -13.50 -3.99
N ASN A 59 -10.06 -14.25 -3.44
CA ASN A 59 -9.42 -13.91 -2.17
C ASN A 59 -8.56 -12.64 -2.27
N VAL A 60 -7.95 -12.37 -3.44
CA VAL A 60 -7.19 -11.14 -3.68
C VAL A 60 -8.12 -9.94 -3.77
N LEU A 61 -9.27 -10.07 -4.45
CA LEU A 61 -10.27 -9.02 -4.54
C LEU A 61 -10.84 -8.67 -3.17
N ASP A 62 -11.18 -9.66 -2.34
CA ASP A 62 -11.68 -9.44 -0.99
C ASP A 62 -10.72 -8.61 -0.13
N VAL A 63 -9.46 -9.04 -0.02
CA VAL A 63 -8.45 -8.31 0.78
C VAL A 63 -8.09 -6.96 0.17
N LEU A 64 -8.09 -6.83 -1.16
CA LEU A 64 -7.83 -5.57 -1.84
C LEU A 64 -8.94 -4.55 -1.59
N ASN A 65 -10.21 -4.99 -1.59
CA ASN A 65 -11.33 -4.12 -1.26
C ASN A 65 -11.24 -3.59 0.17
N GLU A 66 -10.90 -4.44 1.13
CA GLU A 66 -10.68 -3.99 2.52
C GLU A 66 -9.51 -3.01 2.59
N HIS A 67 -8.40 -3.27 1.90
CA HIS A 67 -7.26 -2.36 1.87
C HIS A 67 -7.62 -0.98 1.28
N ILE A 68 -8.35 -0.96 0.16
CA ILE A 68 -8.88 0.28 -0.43
C ILE A 68 -9.79 1.00 0.56
N ALA A 69 -10.65 0.29 1.29
CA ALA A 69 -11.51 0.89 2.30
C ALA A 69 -10.70 1.54 3.43
N GLN A 70 -9.60 0.92 3.88
CA GLN A 70 -8.69 1.52 4.86
C GLN A 70 -8.04 2.80 4.31
N LEU A 71 -7.49 2.76 3.09
CA LEU A 71 -6.90 3.95 2.45
C LEU A 71 -7.91 5.09 2.31
N ARG A 72 -9.16 4.79 1.96
CA ARG A 72 -10.24 5.78 1.89
C ARG A 72 -10.56 6.41 3.24
N LYS A 73 -10.50 5.65 4.35
CA LYS A 73 -10.68 6.21 5.70
C LYS A 73 -9.58 7.22 6.03
N PHE A 74 -8.32 6.86 5.79
CA PHE A 74 -7.18 7.78 5.98
C PHE A 74 -7.34 9.05 5.15
N LYS A 75 -7.65 8.91 3.85
CA LYS A 75 -7.92 10.05 2.96
C LYS A 75 -9.04 10.94 3.50
N ALA A 76 -10.16 10.35 3.90
CA ALA A 76 -11.30 11.09 4.42
C ALA A 76 -10.99 11.83 5.74
N CYS A 77 -10.13 11.28 6.60
CA CYS A 77 -9.66 11.99 7.80
C CYS A 77 -8.89 13.26 7.43
N LEU A 78 -8.01 13.18 6.42
CA LEU A 78 -7.22 14.32 5.96
C LEU A 78 -8.10 15.39 5.30
N GLU A 79 -9.03 14.97 4.43
CA GLU A 79 -9.95 15.91 3.73
C GLU A 79 -10.91 16.64 4.67
N LYS A 80 -11.26 16.01 5.80
CA LYS A 80 -12.21 16.56 6.80
C LYS A 80 -11.51 17.13 8.03
N GLU A 81 -10.17 17.15 8.04
CA GLU A 81 -9.36 17.57 9.19
C GLU A 81 -9.72 16.83 10.49
N ASN A 82 -10.19 15.58 10.40
CA ASN A 82 -10.57 14.77 11.56
C ASN A 82 -9.33 14.05 12.12
N TYR A 83 -8.48 14.82 12.80
CA TYR A 83 -7.22 14.34 13.36
C TYR A 83 -7.42 13.36 14.52
N THR A 84 -8.54 13.46 15.26
CA THR A 84 -8.89 12.50 16.31
C THR A 84 -9.10 11.11 15.72
N TYR A 85 -9.93 10.98 14.67
CA TYR A 85 -10.15 9.69 14.04
C TYR A 85 -8.91 9.17 13.30
N LEU A 86 -8.10 10.08 12.73
CA LEU A 86 -6.80 9.71 12.17
C LEU A 86 -5.90 9.04 13.21
N GLN A 87 -5.80 9.62 14.41
CA GLN A 87 -5.02 9.07 15.51
C GLN A 87 -5.55 7.68 15.91
N GLU A 88 -6.86 7.52 16.06
CA GLU A 88 -7.47 6.22 16.38
C GLU A 88 -7.15 5.14 15.34
N LEU A 89 -7.18 5.47 14.04
CA LEU A 89 -6.81 4.56 12.97
C LEU A 89 -5.34 4.11 13.07
N ILE A 90 -4.44 5.04 13.37
CA ILE A 90 -3.00 4.75 13.55
C ILE A 90 -2.77 3.88 14.78
N GLU A 91 -3.39 4.20 15.92
CA GLU A 91 -3.28 3.43 17.14
C GLU A 91 -3.82 2.01 16.97
N LYS A 92 -4.94 1.86 16.26
CA LYS A 92 -5.48 0.56 15.89
C LYS A 92 -4.48 -0.23 15.04
N ALA A 93 -3.85 0.40 14.06
CA ALA A 93 -2.82 -0.24 13.23
C ALA A 93 -1.59 -0.64 14.05
N ASN A 94 -1.15 0.19 15.00
CA ASN A 94 -0.03 -0.11 15.91
C ASN A 94 -0.26 -1.36 16.76
N GLY A 95 -1.52 -1.75 16.97
CA GLY A 95 -1.90 -3.01 17.59
C GLY A 95 -1.31 -4.26 16.90
N ILE A 96 -0.89 -4.16 15.64
CA ILE A 96 -0.23 -5.26 14.91
C ILE A 96 1.05 -5.76 15.58
N ARG A 97 1.72 -4.92 16.38
CA ARG A 97 2.89 -5.31 17.18
C ARG A 97 2.61 -6.45 18.17
N ARG A 98 1.34 -6.66 18.55
CA ARG A 98 0.94 -7.78 19.41
C ARG A 98 0.89 -9.12 18.67
N ILE A 99 0.77 -9.06 17.35
CA ILE A 99 0.64 -10.22 16.46
C ILE A 99 2.01 -10.61 15.90
N LEU A 100 2.85 -9.62 15.58
CA LEU A 100 4.22 -9.80 15.11
C LEU A 100 5.15 -9.89 16.32
N LYS A 101 5.47 -11.11 16.77
CA LYS A 101 6.51 -11.36 17.79
C LYS A 101 7.91 -11.21 17.19
#